data_AF-A0A935ZSC2-F1
#
_entry.id   AF-A0A935ZSC2-F1
#
_cell.length_a   1.000
_cell.length_b   1.000
_cell.length_c   1.000
_cell.angle_alpha   90.00
_cell.angle_beta   90.00
_cell.angle_gamma   90.00
#
_symmetry.space_group_name_H-M   'P 1'
#
loop_
_entity.id
_entity.type
_entity.pdbx_description
1 polymer ?
#
loop_
_entity_poly.entity_id
_entity_poly.type
_entity_poly.pdbx_seq_one_letter_code
_entity_poly.pdbx_strand_id
1 'polypeptide(L)' 'MAWTADLTNDPDKGYALCIDLWEGEEHRGRIERDATGALALRVYGETVVPAAWLANLLTQAQDDLIDSGRGAR' A
#
# COMPACT_ATOMS: atom_id res chain seq x y z
N MET A 1 8.04 -18.46 1.31
CA MET A 1 6.99 -17.43 1.47
C MET A 1 7.45 -16.21 0.70
N ALA A 2 6.77 -15.88 -0.39
CA ALA A 2 7.12 -14.75 -1.24
C ALA A 2 6.07 -13.65 -1.01
N TRP A 3 6.53 -12.50 -0.53
CA TRP A 3 5.71 -11.31 -0.39
C TRP A 3 5.76 -10.51 -1.70
N THR A 4 4.61 -10.07 -2.17
CA THR A 4 4.48 -9.17 -3.33
C THR A 4 3.61 -7.98 -2.96
N ALA A 5 3.76 -6.91 -3.73
CA ALA A 5 3.03 -5.66 -3.53
C ALA A 5 2.59 -5.12 -4.88
N ASP A 6 1.32 -4.74 -5.00
CA ASP A 6 0.72 -4.28 -6.25
C ASP A 6 0.09 -2.90 -6.07
N LEU A 7 0.52 -1.93 -6.87
CA LEU A 7 -0.07 -0.59 -6.91
C LEU A 7 -1.43 -0.65 -7.60
N THR A 8 -2.47 -0.30 -6.87
CA THR A 8 -3.86 -0.39 -7.31
C THR A 8 -4.58 0.94 -7.10
N ASN A 9 -5.55 1.25 -7.96
CA ASN A 9 -6.50 2.34 -7.71
C ASN A 9 -7.72 1.76 -7.01
N ASP A 10 -8.09 2.27 -5.84
CA ASP A 10 -9.31 1.87 -5.14
C ASP A 10 -10.53 2.60 -5.73
N PRO A 11 -11.40 1.92 -6.50
CA PRO A 11 -12.56 2.57 -7.13
C PRO A 11 -13.59 3.05 -6.10
N ASP A 12 -13.65 2.40 -4.93
CA ASP A 12 -14.60 2.74 -3.87
C ASP A 12 -14.17 3.99 -3.10
N LYS A 13 -12.90 4.38 -3.23
CA LYS A 13 -12.33 5.60 -2.65
C LYS A 13 -12.00 6.67 -3.68
N GLY A 14 -12.78 6.74 -4.76
CA GLY A 14 -12.60 7.75 -5.80
C GLY A 14 -11.29 7.58 -6.58
N TYR A 15 -10.88 6.33 -6.83
CA TYR A 15 -9.63 5.96 -7.49
C TYR A 15 -8.38 6.43 -6.72
N ALA A 16 -8.45 6.48 -5.39
CA ALA A 16 -7.28 6.72 -4.56
C ALA A 16 -6.27 5.57 -4.75
N LEU A 17 -5.00 5.91 -4.98
CA LEU A 17 -3.96 4.90 -5.05
C LEU A 17 -3.72 4.26 -3.68
N CYS A 18 -3.56 2.95 -3.72
CA CYS A 18 -3.15 2.11 -2.62
C CYS A 18 -2.19 1.03 -3.11
N ILE A 19 -1.51 0.37 -2.20
CA ILE A 19 -0.64 -0.76 -2.50
C ILE A 19 -1.21 -1.97 -1.75
N ASP A 20 -1.64 -2.98 -2.48
CA ASP A 20 -2.14 -4.23 -1.90
C ASP A 20 -0.96 -5.18 -1.64
N LEU A 21 -0.98 -5.83 -0.48
CA LEU A 21 0.08 -6.73 0.00
C LEU A 21 -0.38 -8.18 -0.08
N TRP A 22 0.42 -9.01 -0.73
CA TRP A 22 0.09 -10.41 -1.00
C TRP A 22 1.18 -11.34 -0.45
N GLU A 23 0.74 -12.45 0.14
CA GLU A 23 1.59 -13.57 0.52
C GLU A 23 1.21 -14.77 -0.35
N GLY A 24 1.98 -15.01 -1.41
CA GLY A 24 1.55 -15.94 -2.47
C GLY A 24 0.27 -15.43 -3.15
N GLU A 25 -0.83 -16.16 -3.01
CA GLU A 25 -2.14 -15.79 -3.58
C GLU A 25 -3.09 -15.14 -2.54
N GLU A 26 -2.65 -15.00 -1.29
CA GLU A 26 -3.49 -14.50 -0.22
C GLU A 26 -3.30 -13.00 -0.01
N HIS A 27 -4.41 -12.25 -0.05
CA HIS A 27 -4.42 -10.82 0.23
C HIS A 27 -4.28 -10.58 1.74
N ARG A 28 -3.13 -10.05 2.16
CA ARG A 28 -2.75 -9.93 3.58
C ARG A 28 -2.81 -8.52 4.13
N GLY A 29 -2.92 -7.51 3.29
CA GLY A 29 -2.98 -6.14 3.78
C GLY A 29 -2.97 -5.12 2.67
N ARG A 30 -2.99 -3.85 3.07
CA ARG A 30 -2.98 -2.71 2.17
C ARG A 30 -2.24 -1.55 2.81
N ILE A 31 -1.44 -0.84 2.02
CA ILE A 31 -0.90 0.47 2.35
C ILE A 31 -1.73 1.52 1.60
N GLU A 32 -2.26 2.50 2.32
CA GLU A 32 -3.08 3.57 1.76
C GLU A 32 -2.76 4.90 2.45
N ARG A 33 -3.28 6.01 1.92
CA ARG A 33 -3.29 7.27 2.67
C ARG A 33 -4.54 7.35 3.52
N ASP A 34 -4.35 7.76 4.78
CA ASP A 34 -5.48 8.08 5.64
C ASP A 34 -6.05 9.48 5.32
N ALA A 35 -7.07 9.89 6.08
CA ALA A 35 -7.72 11.19 5.90
C ALA A 35 -6.79 12.40 6.16
N THR A 36 -5.66 12.18 6.83
CA THR A 36 -4.63 13.21 7.08
C THR A 36 -3.58 13.25 5.96
N GLY A 37 -3.61 12.29 5.04
CA GLY A 37 -2.63 12.11 3.99
C GLY A 37 -1.38 11.35 4.43
N ALA A 38 -1.35 10.83 5.65
CA ALA A 38 -0.27 9.98 6.16
C ALA A 38 -0.40 8.55 5.61
N LEU A 39 0.72 7.84 5.49
CA LEU A 39 0.71 6.42 5.14
C LEU A 39 0.12 5.60 6.30
N ALA A 40 -0.87 4.78 5.98
CA ALA A 40 -1.49 3.83 6.88
C ALA A 40 -1.36 2.43 6.31
N LEU A 41 -0.85 1.50 7.13
CA LEU A 41 -0.82 0.08 6.83
C LEU A 41 -1.99 -0.61 7.54
N ARG A 42 -2.82 -1.32 6.78
CA ARG A 42 -3.86 -2.21 7.28
C ARG A 42 -3.44 -3.65 7.02
N VAL A 43 -3.45 -4.49 8.06
CA VAL A 43 -3.10 -5.91 7.96
C VAL A 43 -4.34 -6.76 8.22
N TYR A 44 -4.52 -7.81 7.43
CA TYR A 44 -5.64 -8.75 7.51
C TYR A 44 -5.18 -10.07 8.14
N GLY A 45 -5.74 -10.41 9.29
CA GLY A 45 -5.39 -11.62 10.02
C GLY A 45 -4.03 -11.57 10.71
N GLU A 46 -3.60 -12.71 11.25
CA GLU A 46 -2.28 -12.88 11.84
C GLU A 46 -1.28 -13.31 10.75
N THR A 47 -0.21 -12.54 10.56
CA THR A 47 0.82 -12.83 9.56
C THR A 47 2.17 -12.24 9.97
N VAL A 48 3.24 -12.67 9.32
CA VAL A 48 4.60 -12.20 9.55
C VAL A 48 5.15 -11.58 8.27
N VAL A 49 5.24 -10.26 8.27
CA VAL A 49 5.84 -9.50 7.17
C VAL A 49 7.33 -9.29 7.44
N PRO A 50 8.24 -9.57 6.49
CA PRO A 50 9.65 -9.27 6.66
C PRO A 50 9.87 -7.76 6.84
N ALA A 51 10.39 -7.37 8.00
CA ALA A 51 10.51 -5.96 8.40
C ALA A 51 11.32 -5.12 7.40
N ALA A 52 12.44 -5.65 6.88
CA ALA A 52 13.28 -4.96 5.90
C ALA A 52 12.55 -4.74 4.56
N TRP A 53 11.76 -5.72 4.13
CA TRP A 53 10.95 -5.60 2.92
C TRP A 53 9.85 -4.56 3.10
N LEU A 54 9.15 -4.60 4.23
CA LEU A 54 8.10 -3.64 4.56
C LEU A 54 8.65 -2.20 4.66
N ALA A 55 9.81 -2.01 5.28
CA ALA A 55 10.44 -0.70 5.38
C ALA A 55 10.78 -0.12 4.00
N ASN A 56 11.35 -0.93 3.11
CA ASN A 56 11.64 -0.53 1.73
C ASN A 56 10.35 -0.18 0.98
N LEU A 57 9.31 -0.99 1.13
CA LEU A 57 8.02 -0.75 0.48
C LEU A 57 7.36 0.54 0.99
N LEU A 58 7.39 0.81 2.29
CA LEU A 58 6.84 2.05 2.85
C LEU A 58 7.59 3.28 2.36
N THR A 59 8.90 3.16 2.14
CA THR A 59 9.72 4.25 1.57
C THR A 59 9.29 4.52 0.13
N GLN A 60 9.14 3.48 -0.69
CA GLN A 60 8.67 3.60 -2.08
C GLN A 60 7.24 4.13 -2.15
N ALA A 61 6.35 3.62 -1.30
CA ALA A 61 4.96 4.06 -1.20
C ALA A 61 4.85 5.54 -0.86
N GLN A 62 5.80 6.07 -0.08
CA GLN A 62 5.82 7.49 0.25
C GLN A 62 6.05 8.33 -1.01
N ASP A 63 6.93 7.91 -1.91
CA ASP A 63 7.22 8.62 -3.15
C ASP A 63 6.09 8.43 -4.19
N ASP A 64 5.68 7.18 -4.45
CA ASP A 64 4.72 6.85 -5.50
C ASP A 64 3.31 7.39 -5.21
N LEU A 65 2.92 7.47 -3.93
CA LEU A 65 1.62 8.02 -3.54
C LEU A 65 1.64 9.55 -3.37
N ILE A 66 2.79 10.24 -3.52
CA ILE A 66 2.87 11.72 -3.56
C ILE A 66 2.47 12.25 -4.94
N ASP A 67 2.94 11.64 -6.02
CA ASP A 67 2.84 12.24 -7.37
C ASP A 67 1.44 12.19 -7.97
N SER A 68 0.62 11.23 -7.56
CA SER A 68 -0.72 11.06 -8.11
C SER A 68 -1.75 12.08 -7.63
N GLY A 69 -1.40 12.87 -6.60
CA GLY A 69 -2.17 14.03 -6.16
C GLY A 69 -1.80 15.34 -6.89
N ARG A 70 -0.67 15.39 -7.62
CA ARG A 70 -0.18 16.61 -8.29
C ARG A 70 -0.44 16.65 -9.80
N GLY A 71 -0.88 15.54 -10.40
CA GLY A 71 -1.18 15.46 -11.84
C GLY A 71 -2.56 15.98 -12.27
N ALA A 72 -3.42 16.40 -11.34
CA ALA A 72 -4.74 16.97 -11.64
C ALA A 72 -4.73 18.50 -11.50
N ARG A 73 -4.04 19.20 -12.41
CA ARG A 73 -4.23 20.64 -12.66
C ARG A 73 -4.15 20.94 -14.14
#